data_AF-A0A2S7CAS5-F1
#
_entry.id   AF-A0A2S7CAS5-F1
#
_cell.length_a   1.000
_cell.length_b   1.000
_cell.length_c   1.000
_cell.angle_alpha   90.00
_cell.angle_beta   90.00
_cell.angle_gamma   90.00
#
_symmetry.space_group_name_H-M   'P 1'
#
loop_
_entity.id
_entity.type
_entity.pdbx_description
1 polymer ?
#
loop_
_entity_poly.entity_id
_entity_poly.type
_entity_poly.pdbx_seq_one_letter_code
_entity_poly.pdbx_strand_id
1 'polypeptide(L)'
;MLCFRDSAISQKVARQSTELGYCDRCTTQRAILVECSELSSDFSILLSLYQESADGEHLLELLERDWDIFSSAVSEKRSLLDALLPETVGTRYIAIQSVADTAQM
;
A
#
# COMPACT_ATOMS: atom_id res chain seq x y z
N MET A 1 8.35 11.92 -5.89
CA MET A 1 7.81 10.69 -5.26
C MET A 1 6.51 10.37 -5.94
N LEU A 2 6.43 9.27 -6.68
CA LEU A 2 5.22 8.88 -7.40
C LEU A 2 4.83 7.44 -7.12
N CYS A 3 5.26 6.83 -6.00
CA CYS A 3 4.82 5.49 -5.63
C CYS A 3 3.41 5.48 -5.02
N PHE A 4 3.10 6.48 -4.21
CA PHE A 4 1.85 6.56 -3.46
C PHE A 4 1.03 7.75 -3.95
N ARG A 5 -0.28 7.56 -4.10
CA ARG A 5 -1.27 8.63 -4.30
C ARG A 5 -1.73 9.20 -2.97
N ASP A 6 -1.73 8.37 -1.93
CA ASP A 6 -2.09 8.81 -0.60
C ASP A 6 -1.11 9.86 -0.07
N SER A 7 -1.67 11.00 0.35
CA SER A 7 -0.90 12.16 0.78
C SER A 7 -0.26 11.97 2.16
N ALA A 8 -0.89 11.18 3.05
CA ALA A 8 -0.36 10.92 4.39
C ALA A 8 0.85 9.98 4.31
N ILE A 9 0.77 8.91 3.51
CA ILE A 9 1.90 8.01 3.24
C ILE A 9 3.03 8.79 2.58
N SER A 10 2.73 9.61 1.57
CA SER A 10 3.74 10.44 0.89
C SER A 10 4.46 11.39 1.85
N GLN A 11 3.72 12.04 2.77
CA GLN A 11 4.33 12.88 3.80
C GLN A 11 5.16 12.08 4.80
N LYS A 12 4.73 10.87 5.16
CA LYS A 12 5.48 10.00 6.06
C LYS A 12 6.80 9.56 5.44
N VAL A 13 6.79 9.15 4.16
CA VAL A 13 8.01 8.85 3.38
C VAL A 13 8.96 10.05 3.41
N ALA A 14 8.46 11.27 3.17
CA ALA A 14 9.28 12.48 3.20
C ALA A 14 9.93 12.77 4.56
N ARG A 15 9.29 12.35 5.67
CA ARG A 15 9.79 12.57 7.03
C ARG A 15 10.76 11.49 7.50
N GLN A 16 10.55 10.24 7.11
CA GLN A 16 11.35 9.10 7.54
C GLN A 16 12.59 8.87 6.67
N SER A 17 12.49 9.22 5.39
CA SER A 17 13.58 9.02 4.44
C SER A 17 14.84 9.76 4.85
N THR A 18 15.96 9.06 4.75
CA THR A 18 17.31 9.62 4.90
C THR A 18 18.08 9.68 3.57
N GLU A 19 17.49 9.18 2.48
CA GLU A 19 18.17 9.00 1.20
C GLU A 19 17.40 9.57 0.00
N LEU A 20 18.15 10.05 -0.99
CA LEU A 20 17.64 10.40 -2.32
C LEU A 20 18.31 9.51 -3.36
N GLY A 21 17.52 8.88 -4.24
CA GLY A 21 18.05 7.98 -5.25
C GLY A 21 17.05 7.60 -6.34
N TYR A 22 17.39 6.57 -7.11
CA TYR A 22 16.51 6.00 -8.11
C TYR A 22 15.53 5.02 -7.46
N CYS A 23 14.24 5.18 -7.72
CA CYS A 23 13.22 4.24 -7.25
C CYS A 23 12.90 3.22 -8.34
N ASP A 24 13.22 1.95 -8.10
CA ASP A 24 12.97 0.86 -9.06
C ASP A 24 11.48 0.60 -9.32
N ARG A 25 10.59 1.06 -8.43
CA ARG A 25 9.15 0.84 -8.52
C ARG A 25 8.42 1.88 -9.38
N CYS A 26 8.76 3.15 -9.24
CA CYS A 26 8.16 4.25 -10.01
C CYS A 26 9.13 4.90 -11.01
N THR A 27 10.32 4.35 -11.18
CA THR A 27 11.39 4.79 -12.11
C THR A 27 11.87 6.23 -11.93
N THR A 28 11.56 6.85 -10.79
CA THR A 28 11.91 8.25 -10.51
C THR A 28 13.39 8.35 -10.11
N GLN A 29 14.19 9.11 -10.85
CA GLN A 29 15.65 9.22 -10.64
C GLN A 29 16.11 9.95 -9.37
N ARG A 30 15.30 10.88 -8.86
CA ARG A 30 15.56 11.63 -7.62
C ARG A 30 14.37 11.46 -6.68
N ALA A 31 14.05 10.21 -6.40
CA ALA A 31 13.03 9.84 -5.44
C ALA A 31 13.58 9.95 -4.02
N ILE A 32 12.69 10.32 -3.10
CA ILE A 32 12.89 10.14 -1.66
C ILE A 32 12.67 8.65 -1.41
N LEU A 33 13.68 7.97 -0.86
CA LEU A 33 13.69 6.52 -0.68
C LEU A 33 13.39 6.16 0.76
N VAL A 34 12.59 5.11 0.93
CA VAL A 34 12.22 4.57 2.24
C VAL A 34 12.15 3.06 2.12
N GLU A 35 12.55 2.36 3.17
CA GLU A 35 12.45 0.91 3.20
C GLU A 35 10.99 0.49 3.39
N CYS A 36 10.57 -0.58 2.72
CA CYS A 36 9.17 -1.04 2.81
C CYS A 36 8.79 -1.43 4.25
N SER A 37 9.76 -1.96 5.01
CA SER A 37 9.58 -2.31 6.42
C SER A 37 9.23 -1.10 7.30
N GLU A 38 9.67 0.10 6.95
CA GLU A 38 9.37 1.33 7.70
C GLU A 38 7.91 1.81 7.52
N LEU A 39 7.28 1.40 6.42
CA LEU A 39 5.87 1.69 6.11
C LEU A 39 4.93 0.54 6.47
N SER A 40 5.46 -0.66 6.73
CA SER A 40 4.67 -1.88 7.00
C SER A 40 3.60 -1.64 8.07
N SER A 41 3.96 -1.02 9.19
CA SER A 41 3.04 -0.71 10.28
C SER A 41 1.82 0.14 9.90
N ASP A 42 1.95 1.07 8.93
CA ASP A 42 0.81 1.88 8.47
C ASP A 42 -0.15 1.03 7.64
N PHE A 43 0.42 0.16 6.79
CA PHE A 43 -0.35 -0.75 5.96
C PHE A 43 -1.01 -1.87 6.78
N SER A 44 -0.38 -2.32 7.88
CA SER A 44 -0.95 -3.34 8.76
C SER A 44 -2.23 -2.86 9.45
N ILE A 45 -2.41 -1.55 9.65
CA ILE A 45 -3.68 -1.00 10.19
C ILE A 45 -4.84 -1.29 9.23
N LEU A 46 -4.59 -1.17 7.92
CA LEU A 46 -5.61 -1.44 6.91
C LEU A 46 -6.06 -2.90 6.93
N LEU A 47 -5.17 -3.84 7.30
CA LEU A 47 -5.52 -5.25 7.44
C LEU A 47 -6.65 -5.50 8.43
N SER A 48 -6.81 -4.64 9.44
CA SER A 48 -7.92 -4.78 10.40
C SER A 48 -9.30 -4.60 9.79
N LEU A 49 -9.39 -4.07 8.57
CA LEU A 49 -10.62 -3.87 7.81
C LEU A 49 -10.94 -5.06 6.89
N TYR A 50 -10.02 -6.03 6.80
CA TYR A 50 -10.11 -7.19 5.92
C TYR A 50 -10.05 -8.48 6.74
N GLN A 51 -10.76 -9.50 6.28
CA GLN A 51 -10.76 -10.82 6.89
C GLN A 51 -10.30 -11.86 5.89
N GLU A 52 -9.46 -12.80 6.35
CA GLU A 52 -9.05 -13.94 5.55
C GLU A 52 -10.24 -14.80 5.14
N SER A 53 -10.31 -15.17 3.87
CA SER A 53 -11.36 -16.01 3.33
C SER A 53 -10.86 -16.78 2.12
N ALA A 54 -11.13 -18.09 2.09
CA ALA A 54 -10.77 -18.93 0.94
C ALA A 54 -11.43 -18.47 -0.37
N ASP A 55 -12.62 -17.86 -0.27
CA ASP A 55 -13.38 -17.33 -1.40
C ASP A 55 -13.04 -15.86 -1.71
N GLY A 56 -12.10 -15.27 -0.96
CA GLY A 56 -11.72 -13.86 -1.09
C GLY A 56 -10.90 -13.55 -2.35
N GLU A 57 -10.38 -12.33 -2.43
CA GLU A 57 -9.51 -11.86 -3.51
C GLU A 57 -8.13 -11.44 -2.97
N HIS A 58 -7.20 -11.07 -3.87
CA HIS A 58 -5.87 -10.65 -3.43
C HIS A 58 -5.97 -9.30 -2.71
N LEU A 59 -5.24 -9.09 -1.61
CA LEU A 59 -5.34 -7.87 -0.80
C LEU A 59 -5.14 -6.59 -1.63
N LEU A 60 -4.20 -6.60 -2.59
CA LEU A 60 -4.01 -5.46 -3.50
C LEU A 60 -5.29 -5.04 -4.23
N GLU A 61 -6.10 -6.00 -4.67
CA GLU A 61 -7.32 -5.71 -5.44
C GLU A 61 -8.35 -4.99 -4.57
N LEU A 62 -8.44 -5.38 -3.29
CA LEU A 62 -9.23 -4.69 -2.28
C LEU A 62 -8.70 -3.28 -1.99
N LEU A 63 -7.40 -3.16 -1.71
CA LEU A 63 -6.80 -1.88 -1.34
C LEU A 63 -6.86 -0.85 -2.47
N GLU A 64 -6.66 -1.27 -3.71
CA GLU A 64 -6.79 -0.39 -4.88
C GLU A 64 -8.23 0.06 -5.08
N ARG A 65 -9.21 -0.85 -4.90
CA ARG A 65 -10.62 -0.53 -5.05
C ARG A 65 -11.12 0.42 -3.95
N ASP A 66 -10.69 0.18 -2.72
CA ASP A 66 -11.25 0.86 -1.55
C ASP A 66 -10.51 2.17 -1.22
N TRP A 67 -9.21 2.26 -1.52
CA TRP A 67 -8.36 3.36 -1.04
C TRP A 67 -7.51 4.06 -2.13
N ASP A 68 -7.34 3.47 -3.32
CA ASP A 68 -6.50 4.01 -4.42
C ASP A 68 -5.08 4.44 -3.94
N ILE A 69 -4.42 3.61 -3.12
CA ILE A 69 -3.17 3.98 -2.43
C ILE A 69 -1.99 4.12 -3.37
N PHE A 70 -1.81 3.19 -4.32
CA PHE A 70 -0.64 3.19 -5.18
C PHE A 70 -0.87 3.98 -6.46
N SER A 71 0.11 4.79 -6.82
CA SER A 71 0.12 5.49 -8.09
C SER A 71 0.14 4.54 -9.28
N SER A 72 -0.49 4.96 -10.36
CA SER A 72 -0.50 4.24 -11.64
C SER A 72 0.89 4.11 -12.28
N ALA A 73 1.87 4.89 -11.82
CA ALA A 73 3.26 4.80 -12.28
C ALA A 73 4.05 3.66 -11.62
N VAL A 74 3.49 2.98 -10.62
CA VAL A 74 4.14 1.86 -9.94
C VAL A 74 4.04 0.60 -10.79
N SER A 75 5.19 0.04 -11.18
CA SER A 75 5.28 -1.31 -11.73
C SER A 75 5.26 -2.35 -10.61
N GLU A 76 4.71 -3.54 -10.89
CA GLU A 76 4.72 -4.67 -9.96
C GLU A 76 4.09 -4.35 -8.59
N LYS A 77 2.91 -3.69 -8.60
CA LYS A 77 2.17 -3.30 -7.37
C LYS A 77 1.97 -4.45 -6.39
N ARG A 78 1.74 -5.69 -6.88
CA ARG A 78 1.59 -6.88 -6.02
C ARG A 78 2.88 -7.14 -5.24
N SER A 79 4.02 -7.22 -5.94
CA SER A 79 5.31 -7.42 -5.28
C SER A 79 5.71 -6.27 -4.35
N LEU A 80 5.23 -5.04 -4.59
CA LEU A 80 5.40 -3.94 -3.64
C LEU A 80 4.55 -4.17 -2.38
N LEU A 81 3.29 -4.55 -2.53
CA LEU A 81 2.43 -4.87 -1.39
C LEU A 81 2.97 -6.05 -0.59
N ASP A 82 3.45 -7.10 -1.25
CA ASP A 82 4.08 -8.26 -0.62
C ASP A 82 5.32 -7.87 0.18
N ALA A 83 6.07 -6.85 -0.27
CA ALA A 83 7.22 -6.32 0.47
C ALA A 83 6.80 -5.43 1.66
N LEU A 84 5.64 -4.78 1.58
CA LEU A 84 5.07 -3.98 2.66
C LEU A 84 4.42 -4.85 3.74
N LEU A 85 3.77 -5.94 3.35
CA LEU A 85 3.01 -6.86 4.21
C LEU A 85 3.33 -8.33 3.87
N PRO A 86 4.54 -8.83 4.17
CA PRO A 86 4.95 -10.18 3.81
C PRO A 86 4.04 -11.29 4.37
N GLU A 87 3.37 -11.05 5.48
CA GLU A 87 2.43 -11.97 6.13
C GLU A 87 1.15 -12.21 5.33
N THR A 88 0.85 -11.36 4.35
CA THR A 88 -0.37 -11.44 3.53
C THR A 88 -0.17 -12.28 2.26
N VAL A 89 1.07 -12.66 1.96
CA VAL A 89 1.43 -13.34 0.71
C VAL A 89 0.75 -14.70 0.60
N GLY A 90 0.00 -14.89 -0.48
CA GLY A 90 -0.74 -16.13 -0.74
C GLY A 90 -2.05 -16.26 0.02
N THR A 91 -2.37 -15.29 0.88
CA THR A 91 -3.64 -15.23 1.59
C THR A 91 -4.67 -14.45 0.79
N ARG A 92 -5.93 -14.83 0.92
CA ARG A 92 -7.07 -14.21 0.24
C ARG A 92 -7.95 -13.54 1.27
N TYR A 93 -8.51 -12.39 0.92
CA TYR A 93 -9.23 -11.53 1.85
C TYR A 93 -10.59 -11.10 1.30
N ILE A 94 -11.49 -10.75 2.21
CA ILE A 94 -12.73 -10.03 1.96
C ILE A 94 -12.79 -8.79 2.86
N ALA A 95 -13.43 -7.72 2.41
CA ALA A 95 -13.67 -6.57 3.26
C ALA A 95 -14.68 -6.93 4.37
N ILE A 96 -14.34 -6.63 5.63
CA ILE A 96 -15.24 -6.84 6.77
C ILE A 96 -16.41 -5.85 6.72
N GLN A 97 -16.15 -4.65 6.18
CA GLN A 97 -17.14 -3.60 5.94
C GLN A 97 -16.85 -2.91 4.59
N SER A 98 -17.89 -2.53 3.88
CA SER A 98 -17.77 -1.73 2.66
C SER A 98 -17.28 -0.31 3.02
N VAL A 99 -16.09 0.08 2.57
CA VAL A 99 -15.56 1.45 2.75
C VAL A 99 -16.46 2.51 2.09
N ALA A 100 -17.40 2.11 1.22
CA ALA A 100 -18.39 3.00 0.64
C ALA A 100 -19.43 3.53 1.66
N ASP A 101 -19.60 2.89 2.82
CA ASP A 101 -20.56 3.32 3.84
C ASP A 101 -19.98 4.37 4.83
N THR A 102 -18.67 4.57 4.85
CA THR A 102 -18.00 5.50 5.78
C THR A 102 -17.92 6.95 5.29
N ALA A 103 -18.36 7.25 4.07
CA ALA A 103 -18.34 8.62 3.50
C ALA A 103 -19.49 9.54 3.98
N GLN A 104 -20.26 9.14 5.01
CA GLN A 104 -21.43 9.88 5.50
C GLN A 104 -21.35 10.39 6.96
N MET A 105 -20.16 10.50 7.56
CA MET A 105 -20.01 11.10 8.90
C MET A 105 -19.14 12.35 8.90
#